data_AF-A0A947C3Q6-F1
#
_entry.id   AF-A0A947C3Q6-F1
#
_cell.length_a   1.000
_cell.length_b   1.000
_cell.length_c   1.000
_cell.angle_alpha   90.00
_cell.angle_beta   90.00
_cell.angle_gamma   90.00
#
_symmetry.space_group_name_H-M   'P 1'
#
loop_
_entity.id
_entity.type
_entity.pdbx_description
1 polymer ?
#
loop_
_entity_poly.entity_id
_entity_poly.type
_entity_poly.pdbx_seq_one_letter_code
_entity_poly.pdbx_strand_id
1 'polypeptide(L)'
;ELILEKDKLTRVNNFFNEIPYRDDFENWDNKDYWATPIEMIGVNAADCEDYAIAKYFSLRDMGVSSEKLRITYVKAIEINQAHMVLAYYQKPDAIPLILDNLKPDIRSADKRNDLVPVYSFNAEGLWLAVNRGSGKRLGNASKVKLWSDLREKMKKELSQ
;
A
#
# COMPACT_ATOMS: atom_id res chain seq x y z
N GLU A 1 -14.53 -21.38 -6.19
CA GLU A 1 -15.15 -20.92 -4.93
C GLU A 1 -15.03 -19.41 -4.85
N LEU A 2 -16.11 -18.69 -4.53
CA LEU A 2 -16.07 -17.23 -4.32
C LEU A 2 -15.44 -16.96 -2.94
N ILE A 3 -14.15 -16.63 -2.91
CA ILE A 3 -13.47 -16.20 -1.68
C ILE A 3 -14.01 -14.81 -1.30
N LEU A 4 -14.43 -14.63 -0.05
CA LEU A 4 -14.88 -13.34 0.46
C LEU A 4 -13.74 -12.32 0.41
N GLU A 5 -14.02 -11.05 0.11
CA GLU A 5 -12.98 -10.01 0.02
C GLU A 5 -12.13 -9.93 1.30
N LYS A 6 -12.76 -10.07 2.48
CA LYS A 6 -12.05 -10.09 3.77
C LYS A 6 -10.99 -11.19 3.84
N ASP A 7 -11.30 -12.38 3.34
CA ASP A 7 -10.34 -13.49 3.34
C ASP A 7 -9.18 -13.22 2.38
N LYS A 8 -9.44 -12.54 1.25
CA LYS A 8 -8.37 -12.08 0.34
C LYS A 8 -7.45 -11.11 1.04
N LEU A 9 -8.00 -10.13 1.77
CA LEU A 9 -7.21 -9.16 2.55
C LEU A 9 -6.29 -9.88 3.55
N THR A 10 -6.83 -10.81 4.34
CA THR A 10 -6.05 -11.55 5.34
C THR A 10 -4.95 -12.39 4.70
N ARG A 11 -5.26 -13.15 3.65
CA ARG A 11 -4.28 -14.00 2.96
C ARG A 11 -3.15 -13.19 2.36
N VAL A 12 -3.47 -12.11 1.65
CA VAL A 12 -2.48 -11.22 1.02
C VAL A 12 -1.64 -10.51 2.09
N ASN A 13 -2.27 -9.98 3.14
CA ASN A 13 -1.55 -9.28 4.19
C ASN A 13 -0.56 -10.21 4.91
N ASN A 14 -0.99 -11.42 5.26
CA ASN A 14 -0.14 -12.39 5.94
C ASN A 14 0.99 -12.85 5.03
N PHE A 15 0.70 -13.21 3.78
CA PHE A 15 1.71 -13.69 2.83
C PHE A 15 2.88 -12.70 2.69
N PHE A 16 2.59 -11.42 2.42
CA PHE A 16 3.67 -10.45 2.25
C PHE A 16 4.37 -10.13 3.55
N ASN A 17 3.68 -10.17 4.70
CA ASN A 17 4.30 -9.92 6.00
C ASN A 17 5.29 -11.00 6.45
N GLU A 18 5.38 -12.14 5.76
CA GLU A 18 6.45 -13.12 5.96
C GLU A 18 7.77 -12.71 5.29
N ILE A 19 7.73 -11.80 4.31
CA ILE A 19 8.95 -11.27 3.69
C ILE A 19 9.69 -10.41 4.72
N PRO A 20 11.01 -10.58 4.93
CA PRO A 20 11.78 -9.78 5.87
C PRO A 20 11.77 -8.28 5.54
N TYR A 21 11.53 -7.45 6.56
CA TYR A 21 11.70 -6.01 6.42
C TYR A 21 13.18 -5.65 6.33
N ARG A 22 13.54 -4.84 5.34
CA ARG A 22 14.86 -4.23 5.20
C ARG A 22 14.70 -2.85 4.58
N ASP A 23 15.37 -1.87 5.18
CA ASP A 23 15.36 -0.50 4.69
C ASP A 23 16.04 -0.43 3.31
N ASP A 24 15.57 0.47 2.45
CA ASP A 24 16.08 0.70 1.09
C ASP A 24 17.61 0.83 1.09
N PHE A 25 18.17 1.48 2.11
CA PHE A 25 19.61 1.66 2.28
C PHE A 25 20.44 0.36 2.27
N GLU A 26 19.84 -0.78 2.63
CA GLU A 26 20.53 -2.08 2.66
C GLU A 26 20.32 -2.92 1.40
N ASN A 27 19.30 -2.63 0.58
CA ASN A 27 18.90 -3.49 -0.55
C ASN A 27 19.06 -2.83 -1.93
N TRP A 28 18.80 -1.53 -2.03
CA TRP A 28 18.81 -0.79 -3.29
C TRP A 28 19.69 0.43 -3.04
N ASP A 29 20.75 0.61 -3.85
CA ASP A 29 21.76 1.67 -3.67
C ASP A 29 21.21 3.10 -3.94
N ASN A 30 19.91 3.33 -3.71
CA ASN A 30 19.12 4.51 -4.02
C ASN A 30 18.00 4.70 -2.98
N LYS A 31 17.92 5.89 -2.37
CA LYS A 31 17.09 6.22 -1.20
C LYS A 31 15.56 6.26 -1.40
N ASP A 32 15.06 5.93 -2.59
CA ASP A 32 13.64 6.06 -2.95
C ASP A 32 13.31 5.05 -4.08
N TYR A 33 13.53 3.74 -3.86
CA TYR A 33 13.29 2.71 -4.87
C TYR A 33 12.03 1.89 -4.58
N TRP A 34 10.96 2.12 -5.34
CA TRP A 34 9.75 1.31 -5.20
C TRP A 34 9.89 0.00 -5.97
N ALA A 35 9.99 -1.12 -5.27
CA ALA A 35 10.07 -2.45 -5.87
C ALA A 35 8.72 -2.91 -6.43
N THR A 36 8.76 -3.63 -7.55
CA THR A 36 7.60 -4.37 -8.04
C THR A 36 7.33 -5.60 -7.15
N PRO A 37 6.11 -6.17 -7.19
CA PRO A 37 5.85 -7.42 -6.47
C PRO A 37 6.79 -8.57 -6.87
N ILE A 38 7.25 -8.59 -8.13
CA ILE A 38 8.20 -9.59 -8.65
C ILE A 38 9.59 -9.35 -8.05
N GLU A 39 10.05 -8.09 -8.03
CA GLU A 39 11.34 -7.71 -7.43
C GLU A 39 11.38 -8.05 -5.93
N MET A 40 10.33 -7.69 -5.18
CA MET A 40 10.19 -7.99 -3.75
C MET A 40 10.33 -9.49 -3.47
N ILE A 41 9.63 -10.33 -4.22
CA ILE A 41 9.69 -11.79 -4.08
C ILE A 41 11.07 -12.33 -4.48
N GLY A 42 11.67 -11.79 -5.55
CA GLY A 42 12.97 -12.23 -6.05
C GLY A 42 14.13 -11.93 -5.10
N VAL A 43 14.13 -10.76 -4.46
CA VAL A 43 15.14 -10.34 -3.48
C VAL A 43 14.84 -10.87 -2.08
N ASN A 44 13.58 -11.22 -1.80
CA ASN A 44 13.08 -11.65 -0.49
C ASN A 44 13.37 -10.61 0.60
N ALA A 45 13.11 -9.35 0.28
CA ALA A 45 13.18 -8.22 1.20
C ALA A 45 12.30 -7.07 0.70
N ALA A 46 11.86 -6.21 1.62
CA ALA A 46 11.02 -5.05 1.33
C ALA A 46 11.11 -3.98 2.43
N ASP A 47 10.86 -2.74 2.06
CA ASP A 47 10.54 -1.66 2.99
C ASP A 47 9.02 -1.34 2.97
N CYS A 48 8.58 -0.26 3.61
CA CYS A 48 7.16 -0.04 3.90
C CYS A 48 6.26 0.13 2.66
N GLU A 49 6.73 0.85 1.64
CA GLU A 49 6.00 1.03 0.38
C GLU A 49 5.87 -0.27 -0.38
N ASP A 50 6.91 -1.10 -0.39
CA ASP A 50 6.96 -2.36 -1.14
C ASP A 50 5.87 -3.30 -0.65
N TYR A 51 5.68 -3.43 0.67
CA TYR A 51 4.54 -4.19 1.22
C TYR A 51 3.20 -3.62 0.74
N ALA A 52 3.01 -2.29 0.80
CA ALA A 52 1.74 -1.67 0.43
C ALA A 52 1.43 -1.87 -1.06
N ILE A 53 2.45 -1.72 -1.92
CA ILE A 53 2.40 -1.92 -3.37
C ILE A 53 2.11 -3.38 -3.71
N ALA A 54 2.84 -4.32 -3.12
CA ALA A 54 2.68 -5.74 -3.40
C ALA A 54 1.30 -6.25 -2.98
N LYS A 55 0.81 -5.82 -1.81
CA LYS A 55 -0.56 -6.09 -1.34
C LYS A 55 -1.60 -5.46 -2.27
N TYR A 56 -1.37 -4.23 -2.75
CA TYR A 56 -2.29 -3.54 -3.66
C TYR A 56 -2.47 -4.33 -4.95
N PHE A 57 -1.38 -4.63 -5.65
CA PHE A 57 -1.46 -5.32 -6.94
C PHE A 57 -1.98 -6.75 -6.81
N SER A 58 -1.60 -7.47 -5.76
CA SER A 58 -2.11 -8.83 -5.52
C SER A 58 -3.62 -8.83 -5.29
N LEU A 59 -4.15 -7.88 -4.51
CA LEU A 59 -5.61 -7.78 -4.31
C LEU A 59 -6.34 -7.37 -5.59
N ARG A 60 -5.72 -6.53 -6.43
CA ARG A 60 -6.25 -6.17 -7.75
C ARG A 60 -6.35 -7.39 -8.67
N ASP A 61 -5.31 -8.21 -8.74
CA ASP A 61 -5.30 -9.46 -9.50
C ASP A 61 -6.33 -10.46 -8.97
N MET A 62 -6.58 -10.47 -7.66
CA MET A 62 -7.67 -11.25 -7.05
C MET A 62 -9.07 -10.64 -7.26
N GLY A 63 -9.21 -9.57 -8.04
CA GLY A 63 -10.47 -8.96 -8.43
C GLY A 63 -11.07 -7.96 -7.44
N VAL A 64 -10.32 -7.50 -6.43
CA VAL A 64 -10.78 -6.40 -5.56
C VAL A 64 -10.70 -5.09 -6.35
N SER A 65 -11.79 -4.30 -6.38
CA SER A 65 -11.83 -3.03 -7.11
C SER A 65 -10.77 -2.03 -6.61
N SER A 66 -10.09 -1.33 -7.51
CA SER A 66 -9.10 -0.29 -7.17
C SER A 66 -9.73 0.88 -6.42
N GLU A 67 -11.02 1.16 -6.64
CA GLU A 67 -11.75 2.21 -5.91
C GLU A 67 -11.81 1.94 -4.40
N LYS A 68 -11.70 0.66 -4.01
CA LYS A 68 -11.66 0.22 -2.61
C LYS A 68 -10.26 0.24 -2.01
N LEU A 69 -9.22 0.43 -2.80
CA LEU A 69 -7.83 0.27 -2.37
C LEU A 69 -7.07 1.59 -2.51
N ARG A 70 -6.44 2.04 -1.43
CA ARG A 70 -5.59 3.24 -1.45
C ARG A 70 -4.31 2.99 -0.70
N ILE A 71 -3.19 3.12 -1.41
CA ILE A 71 -1.87 3.21 -0.78
C ILE A 71 -1.84 4.55 -0.03
N THR A 72 -1.48 4.52 1.25
CA THR A 72 -1.64 5.65 2.15
C THR A 72 -0.32 5.95 2.84
N TYR A 73 0.19 7.15 2.62
CA TYR A 73 1.33 7.69 3.34
C TYR A 73 0.86 8.23 4.69
N VAL A 74 1.51 7.80 5.75
CA VAL A 74 1.17 8.14 7.14
C VAL A 74 2.42 8.53 7.92
N LYS A 75 2.24 9.24 9.04
CA LYS A 75 3.25 9.35 10.08
C LYS A 75 2.97 8.28 11.13
N ALA A 76 3.89 7.34 11.32
CA ALA A 76 3.86 6.37 12.41
C ALA A 76 4.41 7.04 13.67
N ILE A 77 3.53 7.40 14.61
CA ILE A 77 3.89 8.26 15.76
C ILE A 77 4.73 7.52 16.81
N GLU A 78 4.52 6.22 16.99
CA GLU A 78 5.23 5.42 18.00
C GLU A 78 6.73 5.34 17.71
N ILE A 79 7.10 5.25 16.43
CA ILE A 79 8.50 5.23 15.96
C ILE A 79 8.97 6.58 15.41
N ASN A 80 8.07 7.58 15.37
CA ASN A 80 8.27 8.92 14.84
C ASN A 80 8.90 8.96 13.43
N GLN A 81 8.37 8.15 12.51
CA GLN A 81 8.86 8.04 11.13
C GLN A 81 7.73 8.13 10.11
N ALA A 82 8.10 8.45 8.87
CA ALA A 82 7.23 8.25 7.72
C ALA A 82 6.99 6.75 7.53
N HIS A 83 5.79 6.39 7.06
CA HIS A 83 5.42 5.00 6.83
C HIS A 83 4.38 4.90 5.70
N MET A 84 4.27 3.74 5.08
CA MET A 84 3.28 3.46 4.05
C MET A 84 2.45 2.23 4.37
N VAL A 85 1.14 2.33 4.20
CA VAL A 85 0.18 1.24 4.45
C VAL A 85 -0.82 1.13 3.30
N LEU A 86 -1.51 0.00 3.21
CA LEU A 86 -2.64 -0.16 2.29
C LEU A 86 -3.96 -0.02 3.06
N ALA A 87 -4.78 0.95 2.66
CA ALA A 87 -6.12 1.16 3.18
C ALA A 87 -7.17 0.50 2.26
N TYR A 88 -8.04 -0.32 2.84
CA TYR A 88 -9.18 -0.95 2.18
C TYR A 88 -10.50 -0.34 2.64
N TYR A 89 -11.29 0.15 1.70
CA TYR A 89 -12.61 0.76 1.89
C TYR A 89 -13.69 -0.21 1.41
N GLN A 90 -14.49 -0.76 2.32
CA GLN A 90 -15.63 -1.60 1.92
C GLN A 90 -16.66 -0.81 1.10
N LYS A 91 -16.83 0.47 1.43
CA LYS A 91 -17.62 1.49 0.73
C LYS A 91 -16.85 2.82 0.72
N PRO A 92 -17.10 3.73 -0.22
CA PRO A 92 -16.31 4.97 -0.37
C PRO A 92 -16.19 5.85 0.88
N ASP A 93 -17.20 5.83 1.75
CA ASP A 93 -17.34 6.62 2.98
C ASP A 93 -17.07 5.80 4.27
N ALA A 94 -16.76 4.50 4.14
CA ALA A 94 -16.48 3.65 5.28
C ALA A 94 -15.14 4.00 5.95
N ILE A 95 -15.05 3.71 7.25
CA ILE A 95 -13.76 3.68 7.94
C ILE A 95 -12.95 2.52 7.32
N PRO A 96 -11.74 2.77 6.79
CA PRO A 96 -11.00 1.75 6.10
C PRO A 96 -10.37 0.74 7.07
N LEU A 97 -10.17 -0.48 6.59
CA LEU A 97 -9.26 -1.44 7.20
C LEU A 97 -7.83 -1.14 6.74
N ILE A 98 -6.88 -1.28 7.65
CA ILE A 98 -5.46 -1.00 7.41
C ILE A 98 -4.70 -2.33 7.34
N LEU A 99 -4.03 -2.54 6.21
CA LEU A 99 -3.07 -3.61 5.98
C LEU A 99 -1.67 -3.01 6.12
N ASP A 100 -0.90 -3.52 7.08
CA ASP A 100 0.36 -2.93 7.53
C ASP A 100 1.39 -4.05 7.79
N ASN A 101 2.67 -3.75 7.57
CA ASN A 101 3.79 -4.62 7.88
C ASN A 101 4.28 -4.46 9.33
N LEU A 102 4.16 -3.26 9.93
CA LEU A 102 4.57 -3.06 11.34
C LEU A 102 3.63 -3.75 12.33
N LYS A 103 2.32 -3.79 12.01
CA LYS A 103 1.30 -4.46 12.81
C LYS A 103 0.46 -5.38 11.90
N PRO A 104 0.74 -6.70 11.88
CA PRO A 104 0.09 -7.63 10.96
C PRO A 104 -1.43 -7.77 11.15
N ASP A 105 -1.95 -7.48 12.34
CA ASP A 105 -3.40 -7.50 12.58
C ASP A 105 -4.11 -6.43 11.74
N ILE A 106 -4.98 -6.87 10.83
CA ILE A 106 -5.84 -5.96 10.08
C ILE A 106 -6.86 -5.32 11.03
N ARG A 107 -6.75 -4.00 11.21
CA ARG A 107 -7.61 -3.20 12.10
C ARG A 107 -8.22 -2.03 11.34
N SER A 108 -9.37 -1.54 11.79
CA SER A 108 -9.95 -0.32 11.26
C SER A 108 -9.09 0.90 11.63
N ALA A 109 -9.11 1.93 10.77
CA ALA A 109 -8.26 3.11 10.95
C ALA A 109 -8.50 3.86 12.27
N ASP A 110 -9.73 3.85 12.81
CA ASP A 110 -10.07 4.42 14.12
C ASP A 110 -9.46 3.65 15.31
N LYS A 111 -8.91 2.45 15.06
CA LYS A 111 -8.16 1.64 16.03
C LYS A 111 -6.65 1.71 15.83
N ARG A 112 -6.18 2.47 14.84
CA ARG A 112 -4.77 2.70 14.54
C ARG A 112 -4.36 4.13 14.91
N ASN A 113 -4.52 4.45 16.20
CA ASN A 113 -4.13 5.75 16.75
C ASN A 113 -2.62 6.05 16.63
N ASP A 114 -1.84 5.04 16.31
CA ASP A 114 -0.41 5.09 16.03
C ASP A 114 -0.06 5.63 14.62
N LEU A 115 -1.05 5.76 13.74
CA LEU A 115 -0.86 6.24 12.36
C LEU A 115 -1.64 7.54 12.12
N VAL A 116 -0.96 8.57 11.64
CA VAL A 116 -1.58 9.84 11.23
C VAL A 116 -1.51 9.95 9.71
N PRO A 117 -2.64 9.88 8.98
CA PRO A 117 -2.62 9.93 7.52
C PRO A 117 -2.25 11.31 6.98
N VAL A 118 -1.43 11.34 5.93
CA VAL A 118 -1.02 12.58 5.24
C VAL A 118 -1.67 12.67 3.87
N TYR A 119 -1.53 11.62 3.05
CA TYR A 119 -2.19 11.50 1.74
C TYR A 119 -2.36 10.04 1.35
N SER A 120 -3.21 9.79 0.36
CA SER A 120 -3.44 8.46 -0.20
C SER A 120 -3.64 8.52 -1.71
N PHE A 121 -3.31 7.45 -2.42
CA PHE A 121 -3.41 7.35 -3.87
C PHE A 121 -3.67 5.92 -4.31
N ASN A 122 -4.08 5.77 -5.56
CA ASN A 122 -4.20 4.49 -6.25
C ASN A 122 -3.97 4.69 -7.76
N ALA A 123 -4.30 3.71 -8.60
CA ALA A 123 -4.10 3.83 -10.05
C ALA A 123 -4.90 4.97 -10.70
N GLU A 124 -6.02 5.40 -10.12
CA GLU A 124 -6.98 6.35 -10.69
C GLU A 124 -6.93 7.77 -10.08
N GLY A 125 -6.30 7.96 -8.91
CA GLY A 125 -6.30 9.27 -8.26
C GLY A 125 -5.37 9.45 -7.07
N LEU A 126 -5.25 10.71 -6.64
CA LEU A 126 -4.52 11.18 -5.45
C LEU A 126 -5.45 12.02 -4.57
N TRP A 127 -5.46 11.74 -3.27
CA TRP A 127 -6.29 12.41 -2.25
C TRP A 127 -5.42 12.85 -1.06
N LEU A 128 -5.51 14.12 -0.65
CA LEU A 128 -4.94 14.56 0.63
C LEU A 128 -5.81 14.12 1.79
N ALA A 129 -5.19 13.75 2.91
CA ALA A 129 -5.91 13.65 4.17
C ALA A 129 -6.25 15.07 4.64
N VAL A 130 -7.49 15.49 4.43
CA VAL A 130 -8.06 16.65 5.12
C VAL A 130 -8.76 16.07 6.34
N ASN A 131 -8.33 16.50 7.53
CA ASN A 131 -8.82 16.04 8.84
C ASN A 131 -10.27 15.54 8.81
N ARG A 132 -10.48 14.26 9.18
CA ARG A 132 -11.79 13.66 9.49
C ARG A 132 -12.87 13.79 8.41
N GLY A 133 -12.75 13.03 7.32
CA GLY A 133 -13.94 12.46 6.65
C GLY A 133 -14.12 12.74 5.16
N SER A 134 -13.34 13.64 4.55
CA SER A 134 -13.41 13.82 3.10
C SER A 134 -12.11 14.38 2.56
N GLY A 135 -11.22 13.48 2.14
CA GLY A 135 -9.95 13.87 1.52
C GLY A 135 -10.19 14.65 0.23
N LYS A 136 -9.51 15.79 0.07
CA LYS A 136 -9.59 16.60 -1.15
C LYS A 136 -8.81 15.89 -2.25
N ARG A 137 -9.49 15.50 -3.34
CA ARG A 137 -8.82 14.94 -4.54
C ARG A 137 -7.95 16.05 -5.16
N LEU A 138 -6.64 15.80 -5.26
CA LEU A 138 -5.68 16.76 -5.84
C LEU A 138 -5.35 16.50 -7.31
N GLY A 139 -5.82 15.39 -7.87
CA GLY A 139 -5.63 15.04 -9.28
C GLY A 139 -5.26 13.57 -9.48
N ASN A 140 -4.43 13.32 -10.49
CA ASN A 140 -3.99 12.00 -10.92
C ASN A 140 -2.74 11.54 -10.12
N ALA A 141 -2.66 10.24 -9.81
CA ALA A 141 -1.50 9.62 -9.17
C ALA A 141 -0.22 9.70 -10.01
N SER A 142 -0.31 10.00 -11.31
CA SER A 142 0.85 10.28 -12.16
C SER A 142 1.71 11.49 -11.71
N LYS A 143 1.23 12.29 -10.76
CA LYS A 143 2.06 13.31 -10.10
C LYS A 143 3.07 12.72 -9.11
N VAL A 144 2.89 11.46 -8.69
CA VAL A 144 3.89 10.70 -7.93
C VAL A 144 4.80 10.01 -8.94
N LYS A 145 5.97 10.61 -9.20
CA LYS A 145 6.91 10.11 -10.21
C LYS A 145 7.25 8.62 -10.00
N LEU A 146 7.53 8.24 -8.75
CA LEU A 146 7.84 6.85 -8.36
C LEU A 146 6.74 5.85 -8.74
N TRP A 147 5.47 6.24 -8.59
CA TRP A 147 4.34 5.40 -9.01
C TRP A 147 4.26 5.23 -10.53
N SER A 148 4.58 6.28 -11.29
CA SER A 148 4.63 6.18 -12.75
C SER A 148 5.74 5.24 -13.20
N ASP A 149 6.94 5.41 -12.64
CA ASP A 149 8.12 4.60 -12.95
C ASP A 149 7.88 3.12 -12.59
N LEU A 150 7.30 2.85 -11.42
CA LEU A 150 6.89 1.50 -11.00
C LEU A 150 5.96 0.84 -12.02
N ARG A 151 4.91 1.54 -12.49
CA ARG A 151 3.97 0.98 -13.47
C ARG A 151 4.63 0.70 -14.82
N GLU A 152 5.62 1.49 -15.21
CA GLU A 152 6.39 1.22 -16.42
C GLU A 152 7.29 0.00 -16.26
N LYS A 153 7.93 -0.19 -15.10
CA LYS A 153 8.67 -1.42 -14.78
C LYS A 153 7.76 -2.65 -14.87
N MET A 154 6.62 -2.63 -14.19
CA MET A 154 5.67 -3.76 -14.19
C MET A 154 5.16 -4.11 -15.59
N LYS A 155 4.92 -3.13 -16.46
CA LYS A 155 4.54 -3.40 -17.85
C LYS A 155 5.62 -4.16 -18.62
N LYS A 156 6.89 -3.86 -18.37
CA LYS A 156 8.02 -4.56 -19.01
C LYS A 156 8.11 -5.99 -18.51
N GLU A 157 7.99 -6.21 -17.21
CA GLU A 157 8.02 -7.55 -16.58
C GLU A 157 6.91 -8.46 -17.13
N LEU A 158 5.70 -7.94 -17.28
CA LEU A 158 4.54 -8.71 -17.77
C LEU A 158 4.52 -8.90 -19.29
N SER A 159 5.40 -8.23 -20.02
CA SER A 159 5.53 -8.35 -21.49
C SER A 159 6.60 -9.36 -21.93
N GLN A 160 7.27 -10.00 -20.97
CA GLN A 160 8.23 -11.08 -21.17
C GLN A 160 7.56 -12.44 -20.96
#